data_AF-A0A084ACA5-F1
#
_entry.id   AF-A0A084ACA5-F1
#
_cell.length_a   1.000
_cell.length_b   1.000
_cell.length_c   1.000
_cell.angle_alpha   90.00
_cell.angle_beta   90.00
_cell.angle_gamma   90.00
#
_symmetry.space_group_name_H-M   'P 1'
#
loop_
_entity.id
_entity.type
_entity.pdbx_description
1 polymer ?
#
loop_
_entity_poly.entity_id
_entity_poly.type
_entity_poly.pdbx_seq_one_letter_code
_entity_poly.pdbx_strand_id
1 'polypeptide(L)'
;MEMKQIPDYPNYAVTKDGRVWSYNRNKFIKLRVSKENSVIVNLSFEGIRFRRNVARLVFIAFKGYEPEIVRHKDNNPTNNCLKNLEGISKEEHLKRLGNASNFKNQKRRKMIKLNPETGGKEVVVYLISQLNTIVL
;
A
#
# COMPACT_ATOMS: atom_id res chain seq x y z
N MET A 1 17.73 5.78 17.99
CA MET A 1 16.99 5.32 16.80
C MET A 1 15.51 5.36 17.17
N GLU A 2 14.74 6.28 16.59
CA GLU A 2 13.35 6.51 17.01
C GLU A 2 12.43 5.45 16.41
N MET A 3 11.62 4.83 17.26
CA MET A 3 10.60 3.84 16.89
C MET A 3 9.24 4.31 17.40
N LYS A 4 8.17 4.01 16.65
CA LYS A 4 6.79 4.21 17.10
C LYS A 4 6.03 2.91 17.04
N GLN A 5 5.16 2.69 18.02
CA GLN A 5 4.25 1.56 18.00
C GLN A 5 3.36 1.63 16.76
N ILE A 6 3.10 0.48 16.15
CA ILE A 6 2.20 0.39 15.02
C ILE A 6 0.76 0.31 15.55
N PRO A 7 -0.18 1.19 15.12
CA PRO A 7 -1.58 1.09 15.49
C PRO A 7 -2.16 -0.30 15.18
N ASP A 8 -3.04 -0.80 16.05
CA ASP A 8 -3.64 -2.15 15.99
C ASP A 8 -2.68 -3.34 16.15
N TYR A 9 -1.36 -3.09 16.25
CA TYR A 9 -0.34 -4.14 16.41
C TYR A 9 0.56 -3.81 17.61
N PRO A 10 0.05 -3.86 18.87
CA PRO A 10 0.76 -3.40 20.06
C PRO A 10 2.10 -4.11 20.30
N ASN A 11 2.24 -5.34 19.82
CA ASN A 11 3.46 -6.14 19.94
C ASN A 11 4.54 -5.79 18.90
N TYR A 12 4.36 -4.69 18.15
CA TYR A 12 5.24 -4.27 17.08
C TYR A 12 5.47 -2.75 17.08
N ALA A 13 6.66 -2.36 16.64
CA ALA A 13 7.00 -0.97 16.38
C ALA A 13 7.68 -0.84 15.01
N VAL A 14 7.65 0.36 14.46
CA VAL A 14 8.30 0.70 13.20
C VAL A 14 9.19 1.92 13.39
N THR A 15 10.27 1.94 12.63
CA THR A 15 11.30 2.99 12.64
C THR A 15 11.08 3.96 11.49
N LYS A 16 11.64 5.17 11.57
CA LYS A 16 11.52 6.16 10.48
C LYS A 16 12.13 5.70 9.16
N ASP A 17 13.09 4.78 9.19
CA ASP A 17 13.77 4.17 8.04
C ASP A 17 13.10 2.88 7.53
N GLY A 18 12.01 2.43 8.15
CA GLY A 18 11.21 1.31 7.64
C GLY A 18 11.65 -0.07 8.11
N ARG A 19 12.39 -0.19 9.21
CA ARG A 19 12.55 -1.46 9.94
C ARG A 19 11.40 -1.69 10.91
N VAL A 20 11.02 -2.95 11.09
CA VAL A 20 9.93 -3.38 11.99
C VAL A 20 10.50 -4.18 13.15
N TRP A 21 10.23 -3.74 14.37
CA TRP A 21 10.60 -4.38 15.62
C TRP A 21 9.45 -5.26 16.13
N SER A 22 9.79 -6.42 16.71
CA SER A 22 8.84 -7.26 17.43
C SER A 22 9.22 -7.30 18.91
N TYR A 23 8.30 -6.85 19.77
CA TYR A 23 8.49 -6.93 21.22
C TYR A 23 8.53 -8.39 21.69
N ASN A 24 7.65 -9.24 21.16
CA ASN A 24 7.59 -10.67 21.53
C ASN A 24 8.87 -11.45 21.19
N ARG A 25 9.57 -11.08 20.12
CA ARG A 25 10.80 -11.77 19.67
C ARG A 25 12.07 -11.03 20.06
N ASN A 26 11.93 -9.85 20.65
CA ASN A 26 13.02 -8.93 21.00
C ASN A 26 14.02 -8.70 19.86
N LYS A 27 13.52 -8.52 18.61
CA LYS A 27 14.37 -8.33 17.44
C LYS A 27 13.65 -7.66 16.27
N PHE A 28 14.43 -7.15 15.31
CA PHE A 28 13.92 -6.74 14.01
C PHE A 28 13.44 -7.94 13.19
N ILE A 29 12.28 -7.78 12.56
CA ILE A 29 11.69 -8.79 11.69
C ILE A 29 12.34 -8.69 10.30
N LYS A 30 12.66 -9.85 9.72
CA LYS A 30 13.09 -9.92 8.32
C LYS A 30 11.94 -9.52 7.39
N LEU A 31 12.09 -8.39 6.73
CA LEU A 31 11.17 -7.89 5.71
C LEU A 31 11.35 -8.67 4.41
N ARG A 32 10.33 -8.65 3.55
CA ARG A 32 10.39 -9.29 2.22
C ARG A 32 9.93 -8.32 1.16
N VAL A 33 10.48 -8.45 -0.04
CA VAL A 33 9.93 -7.76 -1.23
C VAL A 33 8.88 -8.68 -1.85
N SER A 34 7.71 -8.14 -2.14
CA SER A 34 6.63 -8.89 -2.79
C SER A 34 6.80 -8.96 -4.30
N LYS A 35 5.96 -9.76 -4.97
CA LYS A 35 5.93 -9.84 -6.44
C LYS A 35 5.55 -8.49 -7.08
N GLU A 36 4.86 -7.63 -6.33
CA GLU A 36 4.48 -6.27 -6.71
C GLU A 36 5.56 -5.23 -6.34
N ASN A 37 6.81 -5.66 -6.11
CA ASN A 37 7.96 -4.83 -5.73
C ASN A 37 7.80 -4.01 -4.44
N SER A 38 6.82 -4.33 -3.60
CA SER A 38 6.58 -3.64 -2.33
C SER A 38 7.26 -4.36 -1.17
N VAL A 39 7.82 -3.60 -0.23
CA VAL A 39 8.35 -4.19 1.02
C VAL A 39 7.20 -4.49 1.97
N ILE A 40 7.12 -5.75 2.41
CA ILE A 40 6.05 -6.30 3.23
C ILE A 40 6.58 -6.99 4.48
N VAL A 41 5.70 -7.09 5.48
CA VAL A 41 5.91 -7.83 6.72
C VAL A 41 4.62 -8.56 7.09
N ASN A 42 4.74 -9.72 7.76
CA ASN A 42 3.60 -10.40 8.37
C ASN A 42 3.57 -10.06 9.86
N LEU A 43 2.51 -9.40 10.31
CA LEU A 43 2.25 -9.10 11.71
C LEU A 43 1.20 -10.06 12.26
N SER A 44 1.24 -10.33 13.56
CA SER A 44 0.25 -11.16 14.24
C SER A 44 -0.54 -10.34 15.24
N PHE A 45 -1.86 -10.43 15.19
CA PHE A 45 -2.77 -9.84 16.16
C PHE A 45 -3.80 -10.92 16.54
N GLU A 46 -3.96 -11.19 17.84
CA GLU A 46 -4.90 -12.21 18.35
C GLU A 46 -4.77 -13.58 17.66
N GLY A 47 -3.54 -14.03 17.42
CA GLY A 47 -3.26 -15.31 16.76
C GLY A 47 -3.41 -15.31 15.23
N ILE A 48 -4.03 -14.29 14.63
CA ILE A 48 -4.20 -14.16 13.19
C ILE A 48 -3.02 -13.41 12.58
N ARG A 49 -2.56 -13.85 11.39
CA ARG A 49 -1.45 -13.24 10.65
C ARG A 49 -1.96 -12.35 9.52
N PHE A 50 -1.48 -11.12 9.49
CA PHE A 50 -1.81 -10.13 8.46
C PHE A 50 -0.56 -9.71 7.69
N ARG A 51 -0.63 -9.78 6.36
CA ARG A 51 0.37 -9.19 5.47
C ARG A 51 0.15 -7.69 5.41
N ARG A 52 1.20 -6.90 5.68
CA ARG A 52 1.16 -5.44 5.68
C ARG A 52 2.30 -4.83 4.86
N ASN A 53 2.03 -3.70 4.21
CA ASN A 53 3.01 -2.91 3.47
C ASN A 53 3.79 -2.02 4.45
N VAL A 54 5.12 -2.08 4.40
CA VAL A 54 5.99 -1.39 5.37
C VAL A 54 5.92 0.13 5.22
N ALA A 55 5.89 0.67 4.01
CA ALA A 55 5.75 2.12 3.80
C ALA A 55 4.50 2.66 4.48
N ARG A 56 3.39 1.93 4.35
CA ARG A 56 2.12 2.31 4.97
C ARG A 56 2.19 2.29 6.50
N LEU A 57 2.79 1.25 7.09
CA LEU A 57 3.01 1.18 8.54
C LEU A 57 3.86 2.35 9.05
N VAL A 58 4.97 2.67 8.37
CA VAL A 58 5.82 3.83 8.70
C VAL A 58 5.00 5.11 8.66
N PHE A 59 4.23 5.32 7.59
CA PHE A 59 3.46 6.53 7.39
C PHE A 59 2.45 6.74 8.53
N ILE A 60 1.60 5.74 8.78
CA ILE A 60 0.54 5.83 9.79
C ILE A 60 1.13 6.05 11.18
N ALA A 61 2.14 5.27 11.58
CA ALA A 61 2.71 5.36 12.91
C ALA A 61 3.31 6.76 13.20
N PHE A 62 3.90 7.40 12.19
CA PHE A 62 4.53 8.71 12.38
C PHE A 62 3.64 9.91 12.05
N LYS A 63 2.68 9.77 11.14
CA LYS A 63 1.75 10.84 10.75
C LYS A 63 0.44 10.85 11.52
N GLY A 64 0.05 9.73 12.12
CA GLY A 64 -1.16 9.61 12.94
C GLY A 64 -2.46 9.57 12.16
N TYR A 65 -2.42 9.32 10.84
CA TYR A 65 -3.60 9.14 10.01
C TYR A 65 -3.34 8.14 8.88
N GLU A 66 -4.44 7.60 8.34
CA GLU A 66 -4.46 6.61 7.26
C GLU A 66 -4.82 7.29 5.92
N PRO A 67 -3.86 7.54 5.01
CA PRO A 67 -4.17 8.09 3.70
C PRO A 67 -4.80 7.01 2.79
N GLU A 68 -5.49 7.39 1.72
CA GLU A 68 -5.98 6.39 0.76
C GLU A 68 -4.80 5.68 0.07
N ILE A 69 -3.79 6.44 -0.37
CA ILE A 69 -2.59 5.91 -1.05
C ILE A 69 -1.33 6.49 -0.41
N VAL A 70 -0.33 5.63 -0.19
CA VAL A 70 1.04 6.02 0.18
C VAL A 70 1.94 5.86 -1.04
N ARG A 71 2.63 6.92 -1.45
CA ARG A 71 3.61 6.90 -2.56
C ARG A 71 5.03 7.17 -2.08
N HIS A 72 5.98 6.67 -2.84
CA HIS A 72 7.41 6.94 -2.73
C HIS A 72 7.79 8.08 -3.68
N LYS A 73 8.35 9.16 -3.16
CA LYS A 73 8.71 10.37 -3.94
C LYS A 73 9.81 10.10 -4.97
N ASP A 74 10.72 9.18 -4.65
CA ASP A 74 11.81 8.75 -5.53
C ASP A 74 11.43 7.62 -6.50
N ASN A 75 10.15 7.19 -6.52
CA ASN A 75 9.66 6.03 -7.26
C ASN A 75 10.39 4.70 -6.95
N ASN A 76 11.13 4.61 -5.84
CA ASN A 76 11.75 3.38 -5.37
C ASN A 76 10.90 2.74 -4.26
N PRO A 77 10.16 1.65 -4.53
CA PRO A 77 9.25 1.04 -3.56
C PRO A 77 9.96 0.33 -2.40
N THR A 78 11.29 0.25 -2.43
CA THR A 78 12.10 -0.29 -1.33
C THR A 78 12.60 0.77 -0.36
N ASN A 79 12.56 2.06 -0.73
CA ASN A 79 12.99 3.17 0.12
C ASN A 79 11.85 3.64 1.04
N ASN A 80 11.60 2.90 2.12
CA ASN A 80 10.49 3.18 3.05
C ASN A 80 10.80 4.26 4.09
N CYS A 81 11.82 5.10 3.89
CA CYS A 81 12.11 6.20 4.78
C CYS A 81 10.93 7.18 4.81
N LEU A 82 10.46 7.59 6.00
CA LEU A 82 9.32 8.51 6.17
C LEU A 82 9.43 9.77 5.31
N LYS A 83 10.63 10.36 5.19
CA LYS A 83 10.88 11.56 4.35
C LYS A 83 10.58 11.34 2.86
N ASN A 84 10.73 10.10 2.39
CA ASN A 84 10.47 9.66 1.02
C ASN A 84 9.00 9.31 0.79
N LEU A 85 8.16 9.28 1.84
CA LEU A 85 6.75 8.91 1.72
C LEU A 85 5.84 10.14 1.66
N GLU A 86 4.79 10.03 0.86
CA GLU A 86 3.67 10.98 0.82
C GLU A 86 2.33 10.22 0.85
N GLY A 87 1.36 10.76 1.58
CA GLY A 87 -0.02 10.28 1.59
C GLY A 87 -0.87 11.14 0.68
N ILE A 88 -1.59 10.53 -0.26
CA ILE A 88 -2.43 11.24 -1.24
C ILE A 88 -3.81 10.57 -1.35
N SER A 89 -4.78 11.30 -1.90
CA SER A 89 -6.08 10.73 -2.28
C SER A 89 -5.96 9.92 -3.57
N LYS A 90 -6.92 9.02 -3.80
CA LYS A 90 -7.11 8.27 -5.04
C LYS A 90 -7.28 9.20 -6.24
N GLU A 91 -8.04 10.28 -6.07
CA GLU A 91 -8.24 11.27 -7.13
C GLU A 91 -6.92 11.93 -7.54
N GLU A 92 -6.13 12.39 -6.57
CA GLU A 92 -4.81 12.98 -6.83
C GLU A 92 -3.85 11.96 -7.47
N HIS A 93 -3.88 10.71 -7.02
CA HIS A 93 -3.10 9.65 -7.64
C HIS A 93 -3.46 9.44 -9.11
N LEU A 94 -4.75 9.40 -9.43
CA LEU A 94 -5.25 9.25 -10.81
C LEU A 94 -4.85 10.45 -11.68
N LYS A 95 -4.95 11.68 -11.16
CA LYS A 95 -4.48 12.89 -11.85
C LYS A 95 -2.99 12.83 -12.16
N ARG A 96 -2.16 12.41 -11.19
CA ARG A 96 -0.70 12.28 -11.34
C ARG A 96 -0.26 11.18 -12.30
N LEU A 97 -1.06 10.12 -12.44
CA LEU A 97 -0.80 9.09 -13.46
C LEU A 97 -0.95 9.63 -14.89
N GLY A 98 -1.63 10.78 -15.07
CA GLY A 98 -1.82 11.43 -16.35
C GLY A 98 -2.79 10.69 -17.27
N ASN A 99 -3.28 11.40 -18.30
CA ASN A 99 -4.23 10.92 -19.29
C ASN A 99 -3.86 9.53 -19.82
N ALA A 100 -4.89 8.70 -20.02
CA ALA A 100 -4.84 7.34 -20.59
C ALA A 100 -4.12 7.23 -21.97
N SER A 101 -3.68 8.35 -22.55
CA SER A 101 -2.98 8.47 -23.82
C SER A 101 -1.51 8.02 -23.81
N ASN A 102 -0.84 7.95 -22.66
CA ASN A 102 0.51 7.36 -22.55
C ASN A 102 0.50 5.82 -22.40
N PHE A 103 -0.68 5.20 -22.37
CA PHE A 103 -0.87 3.76 -22.18
C PHE A 103 -0.99 3.00 -23.51
N LYS A 104 -0.28 3.42 -24.56
CA LYS A 104 -0.36 2.79 -25.89
C LYS A 104 -0.01 1.30 -25.89
N ASN A 105 0.67 0.79 -24.85
CA ASN A 105 1.13 -0.60 -24.75
C ASN A 105 0.68 -1.37 -23.48
N GLN A 106 -0.25 -0.84 -22.67
CA GLN A 106 -0.74 -1.60 -21.50
C GLN A 106 -1.90 -2.53 -21.85
N LYS A 107 -1.81 -3.78 -21.37
CA LYS A 107 -2.87 -4.78 -21.48
C LYS A 107 -4.15 -4.22 -20.85
N ARG A 108 -5.22 -4.19 -21.65
CA ARG A 108 -6.57 -3.78 -21.25
C ARG A 108 -7.38 -5.01 -20.86
N ARG A 109 -8.16 -4.93 -19.78
CA ARG A 109 -9.13 -5.97 -19.41
C ARG A 109 -10.54 -5.45 -19.67
N LYS A 110 -11.33 -6.22 -20.44
CA LYS A 110 -12.78 -6.03 -20.52
C LYS A 110 -13.40 -6.64 -19.27
N MET A 111 -14.19 -5.87 -18.55
CA MET A 111 -14.97 -6.33 -17.41
C MET A 111 -16.44 -5.98 -17.61
N ILE A 112 -17.33 -6.71 -16.97
CA ILE A 112 -18.76 -6.39 -16.96
C ILE A 112 -19.05 -5.72 -15.62
N LYS A 113 -19.42 -4.45 -15.67
CA LYS A 113 -19.97 -3.73 -14.53
C LYS A 113 -21.44 -4.11 -14.41
N LEU A 114 -21.80 -4.69 -13.27
CA LEU A 114 -23.17 -5.03 -12.91
C LEU A 114 -23.73 -3.91 -12.05
N ASN A 115 -24.88 -3.38 -12.41
CA ASN A 115 -25.69 -2.58 -11.52
C ASN A 115 -26.46 -3.55 -10.60
N PRO A 116 -26.20 -3.57 -9.28
CA PRO A 116 -26.83 -4.50 -8.37
C PRO A 116 -28.33 -4.22 -8.16
N GLU A 117 -28.79 -2.99 -8.39
CA GLU A 117 -30.19 -2.58 -8.18
C GLU A 117 -31.06 -2.85 -9.41
N THR A 118 -30.52 -2.61 -10.60
CA THR A 118 -31.27 -2.77 -11.87
C THR A 118 -30.94 -4.05 -12.61
N GLY A 119 -29.90 -4.78 -12.19
CA GLY A 119 -29.36 -5.95 -12.91
C GLY A 119 -28.67 -5.61 -14.24
N GLY A 120 -28.60 -4.31 -14.59
CA GLY A 120 -28.00 -3.83 -15.83
C GLY A 120 -26.53 -4.22 -15.94
N LYS A 121 -26.12 -4.67 -17.13
CA LYS A 121 -24.74 -5.06 -17.44
C LYS A 121 -24.13 -4.10 -18.43
N GLU A 122 -22.99 -3.51 -18.06
CA GLU A 122 -22.21 -2.63 -18.92
C GLU A 122 -20.81 -3.20 -19.11
N VAL A 123 -20.32 -3.28 -20.35
CA VAL A 123 -18.94 -3.70 -20.61
C VAL A 123 -18.03 -2.49 -20.45
N VAL A 124 -17.16 -2.52 -19.45
CA VAL A 124 -16.20 -1.45 -19.16
C VAL A 124 -14.78 -1.96 -19.37
N VAL A 125 -13.92 -1.12 -19.95
CA VAL A 125 -12.52 -1.46 -20.23
C VAL A 125 -11.61 -0.74 -19.24
N TYR A 126 -10.92 -1.50 -18.40
CA TYR A 126 -9.96 -0.94 -17.43
C TYR A 126 -8.53 -1.28 -17.83
N LEU A 127 -7.60 -0.39 -17.52
CA LEU A 127 -6.17 -0.68 -17.56
C LEU A 127 -5.82 -1.60 -16.37
N ILE A 128 -4.95 -2.60 -16.58
CA ILE A 128 -4.53 -3.50 -15.49
C ILE A 128 -3.88 -2.73 -14.33
N SER A 129 -3.16 -1.65 -14.64
CA SER A 129 -2.56 -0.76 -13.64
C SER A 129 -3.59 -0.11 -12.71
N GLN A 130 -4.81 0.17 -13.17
CA GLN A 130 -5.89 0.73 -12.36
C GLN A 130 -6.54 -0.33 -11.46
N LEU A 131 -6.61 -1.59 -11.89
CA LEU A 131 -7.21 -2.68 -11.11
C LEU A 131 -6.35 -3.09 -9.91
N ASN A 132 -5.03 -3.11 -10.08
CA ASN A 132 -4.10 -3.49 -9.01
C ASN A 132 -4.04 -2.44 -7.88
N THR A 133 -4.50 -1.21 -8.12
CA THR A 133 -4.60 -0.15 -7.11
C THR A 133 -5.91 -0.24 -6.30
N ILE A 134 -6.93 -0.94 -6.80
CA ILE A 134 -8.25 -1.05 -6.18
C ILE A 134 -8.33 -2.26 -5.23
N VAL A 135 -7.47 -3.26 -5.41
CA VAL A 135 -7.41 -4.46 -4.55
C VAL A 135 -6.21 -4.39 -3.61
N LEU A 136 -6.26 -3.48 -2.63
CA LEU A 136 -5.38 -3.45 -1.45
C LEU A 136 -6.14 -2.91 -0.24
#